data_AF-A0A497Q7L2-F1
#
_entry.id   AF-A0A497Q7L2-F1
#
_cell.length_a   1.000
_cell.length_b   1.000
_cell.length_c   1.000
_cell.angle_alpha   90.00
_cell.angle_beta   90.00
_cell.angle_gamma   90.00
#
_symmetry.space_group_name_H-M   'P 1'
#
loop_
_entity.id
_entity.type
_entity.pdbx_description
1 polymer ?
#
loop_
_entity_poly.entity_id
_entity_poly.type
_entity_poly.pdbx_seq_one_letter_code
_entity_poly.pdbx_strand_id
1 'polypeptide(L)'
;MCPARQDGEEQDTSDVESETKDLMEKALEKGDTIAGPEGHEEGLTSVQIDVTFQRLQGRMLDLFGSIEDSLKGVEPRLRAQVETITESLTKQLSAAGLGVFSTRAVKIVKDELNTSLAPGDVFSPVYETIDECKASVEDIMTKAGRGAVRNVGQSTGTMQARLVQMYATLTEMDKKLETTRAELRKWRGRATELEERLRQMDDVMSSRAEDAAHLQEIIDSLNEQLKQKDDVISTLKGDIMQATSQIEQQKKIMASMDSLAEVASELDAKVVELSETKGNLAEKTERLSQKEAEVETLREQMAFAASEKGRLEAEIKSLSEELAGLKGSETDFRAEVEELRAHVAELQARWDTLYRVAENEPEFKAYFLVADKTQWFPLTHLASALGIPTVLLKRNLQKFVDVGLLEIEEDRVRPRSLSDLVKDAEGLDAQMIEEAKTEMGDEDPGPLDPKDIVMPTPEYTGPDEGSDYEQEGR
;
A
#
# COMPACT_ATOMS: atom_id res chain seq x y z
N MET A 1 0.42 -50.71 -15.68
CA MET A 1 -0.14 -51.87 -16.39
C MET A 1 0.86 -52.34 -17.43
N CYS A 2 1.68 -53.33 -17.08
CA CYS A 2 2.53 -54.13 -17.96
C CYS A 2 2.56 -55.55 -17.35
N PRO A 3 2.54 -56.64 -18.14
CA PRO A 3 2.16 -57.95 -17.65
C PRO A 3 3.31 -58.70 -16.96
N ALA A 4 2.92 -59.43 -15.92
CA ALA A 4 3.74 -60.38 -15.17
C ALA A 4 4.25 -61.50 -16.09
N ARG A 5 5.55 -61.79 -15.99
CA ARG A 5 6.19 -62.99 -16.55
C ARG A 5 6.05 -64.10 -15.53
N GLN A 6 5.49 -65.22 -15.98
CA GLN A 6 5.27 -66.43 -15.22
C GLN A 6 6.58 -67.09 -14.79
N ASP A 7 6.54 -67.58 -13.56
CA ASP A 7 7.51 -68.45 -12.92
C ASP A 7 7.83 -69.67 -13.78
N GLY A 8 9.11 -69.83 -14.11
CA GLY A 8 9.64 -71.09 -14.61
C GLY A 8 9.96 -71.96 -13.39
N GLU A 9 9.30 -73.12 -13.32
CA GLU A 9 9.59 -74.19 -12.37
C GLU A 9 11.09 -74.53 -12.45
N GLU A 10 11.86 -74.11 -11.45
CA GLU A 10 13.18 -74.67 -11.16
C GLU A 10 12.96 -76.11 -10.69
N GLN A 11 13.03 -77.06 -11.63
CA GLN A 11 13.18 -78.46 -11.30
C GLN A 11 14.50 -78.64 -10.55
N ASP A 12 14.37 -79.03 -9.27
CA ASP A 12 15.42 -79.37 -8.33
C ASP A 12 16.53 -80.21 -8.99
N THR A 13 17.64 -79.56 -9.32
CA THR A 13 18.87 -80.23 -9.80
C THR A 13 19.49 -81.13 -8.73
N SER A 14 19.02 -81.03 -7.48
CA SER A 14 19.38 -81.89 -6.34
C SER A 14 19.00 -83.36 -6.57
N ASP A 15 17.84 -83.62 -7.16
CA ASP A 15 17.35 -84.99 -7.34
C ASP A 15 18.17 -85.74 -8.40
N VAL A 16 18.53 -85.07 -9.49
CA VAL A 16 19.34 -85.65 -10.57
C VAL A 16 20.77 -85.94 -10.12
N GLU A 17 21.37 -85.07 -9.29
CA GLU A 17 22.71 -85.31 -8.74
C GLU A 17 22.72 -86.48 -7.75
N SER A 18 21.65 -86.68 -6.97
CA SER A 18 21.52 -87.81 -6.05
C SER A 18 21.36 -89.13 -6.80
N GLU A 19 20.53 -89.18 -7.84
CA GLU A 19 20.28 -90.37 -8.66
C GLU A 19 21.53 -90.78 -9.45
N THR A 20 22.30 -89.81 -9.94
CA THR A 20 23.56 -90.09 -10.66
C THR A 20 24.63 -90.68 -9.72
N LYS A 21 24.65 -90.25 -8.45
CA LYS A 21 25.58 -90.76 -7.44
C LYS A 21 25.23 -92.20 -7.03
N ASP A 22 23.94 -92.50 -6.87
CA ASP A 22 23.40 -93.82 -6.56
C ASP A 22 23.67 -94.83 -7.70
N LEU A 23 23.59 -94.37 -8.96
CA LEU A 23 23.93 -95.18 -10.13
C LEU A 23 25.44 -95.44 -10.26
N MET A 24 26.30 -94.48 -9.87
CA MET A 24 27.75 -94.71 -9.81
C MET A 24 28.15 -95.68 -8.70
N GLU A 25 27.51 -95.60 -7.54
CA GLU A 25 27.78 -96.52 -6.42
C GLU A 25 27.33 -97.96 -6.76
N LYS A 26 26.14 -98.14 -7.35
CA LYS A 26 25.69 -99.44 -7.89
C LYS A 26 26.59 -99.98 -9.01
N ALA A 27 27.22 -99.12 -9.80
CA ALA A 27 28.15 -99.54 -10.84
C ALA A 27 29.52 -99.97 -10.26
N LEU A 28 29.96 -99.35 -9.16
CA LEU A 28 31.16 -99.74 -8.44
C LEU A 28 30.96 -101.04 -7.65
N GLU A 29 29.81 -101.23 -6.99
CA GLU A 29 29.49 -102.49 -6.30
C GLU A 29 29.33 -103.68 -7.26
N LYS A 30 28.82 -103.45 -8.49
CA LYS A 30 28.78 -104.48 -9.54
C LYS A 30 30.12 -104.69 -10.27
N GLY A 31 31.05 -103.74 -10.15
CA GLY A 31 32.36 -103.78 -10.82
C GLY A 31 33.39 -104.67 -10.13
N ASP A 32 33.20 -104.99 -8.84
CA ASP A 32 34.23 -105.62 -7.99
C ASP A 32 34.24 -107.16 -7.99
N THR A 33 33.54 -107.81 -8.94
CA THR A 33 33.46 -109.29 -9.05
C THR A 33 34.00 -109.85 -10.36
N ILE A 34 34.86 -109.12 -11.08
CA ILE A 34 35.59 -109.67 -12.24
C ILE A 34 37.10 -109.51 -12.02
N ALA A 35 37.59 -110.12 -10.94
CA ALA A 35 38.96 -110.62 -10.90
C ALA A 35 39.02 -111.93 -11.71
N GLY A 36 38.97 -111.80 -13.04
CA GLY A 36 39.28 -112.89 -13.95
C GLY A 36 40.79 -113.16 -13.95
N PRO A 37 41.24 -114.42 -13.96
CA PRO A 37 42.65 -114.76 -13.81
C PRO A 37 43.45 -114.29 -15.04
N GLU A 38 44.18 -113.19 -14.88
CA GLU A 38 45.20 -112.75 -15.82
C GLU A 38 46.30 -113.83 -15.93
N GLY A 39 46.62 -114.25 -17.16
CA GLY A 39 47.95 -114.77 -17.48
C GLY A 39 48.08 -116.19 -18.07
N HIS A 40 47.00 -116.96 -18.30
CA HIS A 40 47.16 -118.37 -18.72
C HIS A 40 46.68 -118.77 -20.13
N GLU A 41 46.06 -117.89 -20.93
CA GLU A 41 45.47 -118.31 -22.21
C GLU A 41 46.40 -118.23 -23.45
N GLU A 42 47.49 -117.45 -23.40
CA GLU A 42 48.43 -117.34 -24.55
C GLU A 42 49.25 -118.62 -24.79
N GLY A 43 49.49 -119.38 -23.71
CA GLY A 43 50.06 -120.73 -23.82
C GLY A 43 49.06 -121.74 -24.37
N LEU A 44 47.76 -121.59 -24.10
CA LEU A 44 46.76 -122.60 -24.45
C LEU A 44 46.50 -122.67 -25.96
N THR A 45 46.44 -121.54 -26.66
CA THR A 45 46.13 -121.53 -28.10
C THR A 45 47.32 -121.95 -28.97
N SER A 46 48.54 -121.52 -28.63
CA SER A 46 49.77 -121.97 -29.30
C SER A 46 50.02 -123.47 -29.06
N VAL A 47 49.85 -123.94 -27.81
CA VAL A 47 49.95 -125.36 -27.45
C VAL A 47 48.83 -126.17 -28.11
N GLN A 48 47.61 -125.65 -28.22
CA GLN A 48 46.51 -126.35 -28.92
C GLN A 48 46.77 -126.48 -30.41
N ILE A 49 47.28 -125.44 -31.08
CA ILE A 49 47.67 -125.50 -32.49
C ILE A 49 48.78 -126.55 -32.67
N ASP A 50 49.83 -126.50 -31.85
CA ASP A 50 50.92 -127.49 -31.91
C ASP A 50 50.42 -128.92 -31.65
N VAL A 51 49.55 -129.13 -30.66
CA VAL A 51 48.94 -130.44 -30.35
C VAL A 51 48.06 -130.94 -31.49
N THR A 52 47.31 -130.06 -32.17
CA THR A 52 46.50 -130.46 -33.34
C THR A 52 47.36 -130.85 -34.53
N PHE A 53 48.43 -130.11 -34.82
CA PHE A 53 49.38 -130.45 -35.89
C PHE A 53 50.14 -131.74 -35.57
N GLN A 54 50.55 -131.97 -34.31
CA GLN A 54 51.16 -133.23 -33.87
C GLN A 54 50.21 -134.43 -34.02
N ARG A 55 48.92 -134.29 -33.69
CA ARG A 55 47.92 -135.35 -33.91
C ARG A 55 47.70 -135.65 -35.39
N LEU A 56 47.72 -134.62 -36.25
CA LEU A 56 47.55 -134.78 -37.69
C LEU A 56 48.76 -135.47 -38.33
N GLN A 57 49.96 -135.09 -37.91
CA GLN A 57 51.22 -135.74 -38.29
C GLN A 57 51.21 -137.23 -37.90
N GLY A 58 50.84 -137.55 -36.65
CA GLY A 58 50.75 -138.95 -36.18
C GLY A 58 49.81 -139.80 -37.04
N ARG A 59 48.61 -139.30 -37.34
CA ARG A 59 47.65 -140.02 -38.20
C ARG A 59 48.15 -140.24 -39.62
N MET A 60 48.87 -139.28 -40.20
CA MET A 60 49.43 -139.44 -41.55
C MET A 60 50.56 -140.48 -41.56
N LEU A 61 51.42 -140.49 -40.55
CA LEU A 61 52.46 -141.50 -40.40
C LEU A 61 51.88 -142.91 -40.19
N ASP A 62 50.82 -143.04 -39.39
CA ASP A 62 50.10 -144.31 -39.19
C ASP A 62 49.48 -144.85 -40.49
N LEU A 63 48.91 -143.96 -41.32
CA LEU A 63 48.39 -144.33 -42.63
C LEU A 63 49.49 -144.83 -43.58
N PHE A 64 50.65 -144.16 -43.61
CA PHE A 64 51.79 -144.64 -44.38
C PHE A 64 52.32 -145.97 -43.88
N GLY A 65 52.36 -146.19 -42.55
CA GLY A 65 52.68 -147.48 -41.94
C GLY A 65 51.71 -148.58 -42.37
N SER A 66 50.40 -148.31 -42.37
CA SER A 66 49.38 -149.25 -42.84
C SER A 66 49.49 -149.61 -44.32
N ILE A 67 49.87 -148.64 -45.17
CA ILE A 67 50.16 -148.88 -46.60
C ILE A 67 51.40 -149.76 -46.76
N GLU A 68 52.46 -149.47 -45.98
CA GLU A 68 53.70 -150.25 -45.97
C GLU A 68 53.46 -151.71 -45.55
N ASP A 69 52.67 -151.94 -44.50
CA ASP A 69 52.31 -153.28 -44.03
C ASP A 69 51.44 -154.03 -45.04
N SER A 70 50.54 -153.31 -45.74
CA SER A 70 49.72 -153.89 -46.81
C SER A 70 50.59 -154.34 -47.99
N LEU A 71 51.63 -153.59 -48.34
CA LEU A 71 52.59 -153.95 -49.38
C LEU A 71 53.45 -155.18 -48.99
N LYS A 72 53.94 -155.23 -47.75
CA LYS A 72 54.63 -156.42 -47.20
C LYS A 72 53.74 -157.67 -47.22
N GLY A 73 52.42 -157.51 -47.04
CA GLY A 73 51.45 -158.60 -47.13
C GLY A 73 51.26 -159.17 -48.55
N VAL A 74 51.50 -158.38 -49.60
CA VAL A 74 51.37 -158.80 -51.01
C VAL A 74 52.61 -159.56 -51.49
N GLU A 75 53.78 -159.26 -50.92
CA GLU A 75 55.08 -159.85 -51.24
C GLU A 75 55.09 -161.40 -51.28
N PRO A 76 54.63 -162.13 -50.23
CA PRO A 76 54.60 -163.60 -50.26
C PRO A 76 53.59 -164.14 -51.28
N ARG A 77 52.52 -163.40 -51.57
CA ARG A 77 51.48 -163.80 -52.52
C ARG A 77 51.97 -163.72 -53.96
N LEU A 78 52.76 -162.69 -54.28
CA LEU A 78 53.43 -162.54 -55.57
C LEU A 78 54.45 -163.68 -55.76
N ARG A 79 55.26 -163.96 -54.73
CA ARG A 79 56.24 -165.07 -54.76
C ARG A 79 55.56 -166.43 -55.00
N ALA A 80 54.44 -166.70 -54.32
CA ALA A 80 53.66 -167.93 -54.52
C ALA A 80 53.06 -168.05 -55.94
N GLN A 81 52.58 -166.94 -56.52
CA GLN A 81 52.08 -166.95 -57.91
C GLN A 81 53.18 -167.24 -58.92
N VAL A 82 54.37 -166.66 -58.75
CA VAL A 82 55.53 -166.94 -59.61
C VAL A 82 55.94 -168.41 -59.53
N GLU A 83 55.90 -169.00 -58.34
CA GLU A 83 56.18 -170.43 -58.12
C GLU A 83 55.12 -171.32 -58.79
N THR A 84 53.84 -170.95 -58.70
CA THR A 84 52.74 -171.66 -59.36
C THR A 84 52.86 -171.60 -60.89
N ILE A 85 53.22 -170.43 -61.43
CA ILE A 85 53.42 -170.24 -62.88
C ILE A 85 54.60 -171.10 -63.35
N THR A 86 55.72 -171.08 -62.64
CA THR A 86 56.89 -171.92 -62.97
C THR A 86 56.58 -173.40 -62.89
N GLU A 87 55.83 -173.87 -61.89
CA GLU A 87 55.36 -175.26 -61.83
C GLU A 87 54.46 -175.65 -63.01
N SER A 88 53.54 -174.76 -63.42
CA SER A 88 52.66 -175.01 -64.56
C SER A 88 53.44 -175.10 -65.88
N LEU A 89 54.43 -174.21 -66.07
CA LEU A 89 55.35 -174.21 -67.21
C LEU A 89 56.19 -175.49 -67.24
N THR A 90 56.63 -175.96 -66.07
CA THR A 90 57.36 -177.22 -65.93
C THR A 90 56.52 -178.42 -66.34
N LYS A 91 55.23 -178.45 -65.95
CA LYS A 91 54.28 -179.49 -66.37
C LYS A 91 53.97 -179.43 -67.87
N GLN A 92 53.81 -178.23 -68.45
CA GLN A 92 53.52 -178.10 -69.87
C GLN A 92 54.73 -178.49 -70.73
N LEU A 93 55.94 -178.09 -70.35
CA LEU A 93 57.16 -178.45 -71.07
C LEU A 93 57.50 -179.94 -70.95
N SER A 94 57.16 -180.60 -69.84
CA SER A 94 57.34 -182.05 -69.69
C SER A 94 56.32 -182.86 -70.51
N ALA A 95 55.06 -182.41 -70.59
CA ALA A 95 54.03 -183.03 -71.41
C ALA A 95 54.31 -182.96 -72.92
N ALA A 96 55.07 -181.95 -73.37
CA ALA A 96 55.45 -181.76 -74.77
C ALA A 96 56.57 -182.70 -75.27
N GLY A 97 57.06 -183.65 -74.45
CA GLY A 97 58.06 -184.65 -74.86
C GLY A 97 59.50 -184.12 -75.03
N LEU A 98 59.75 -182.86 -74.65
CA LEU A 98 61.05 -182.20 -74.67
C LEU A 98 61.89 -182.62 -73.45
N GLY A 99 62.32 -183.88 -73.38
CA GLY A 99 63.05 -184.46 -72.23
C GLY A 99 64.09 -183.54 -71.55
N VAL A 100 65.36 -183.63 -71.93
CA VAL A 100 66.47 -182.92 -71.24
C VAL A 100 66.46 -181.40 -71.51
N PHE A 101 65.74 -180.94 -72.54
CA PHE A 101 65.62 -179.52 -72.87
C PHE A 101 64.58 -178.79 -71.99
N SER A 102 63.53 -179.47 -71.51
CA SER A 102 62.53 -178.86 -70.62
C SER A 102 63.14 -178.40 -69.30
N THR A 103 64.01 -179.21 -68.69
CA THR A 103 64.70 -178.86 -67.44
C THR A 103 65.62 -177.64 -67.59
N ARG A 104 66.24 -177.45 -68.76
CA ARG A 104 67.09 -176.27 -69.01
C ARG A 104 66.27 -175.01 -69.29
N ALA A 105 65.19 -175.12 -70.08
CA ALA A 105 64.30 -173.99 -70.36
C ALA A 105 63.56 -173.51 -69.11
N VAL A 106 63.03 -174.43 -68.30
CA VAL A 106 62.41 -174.12 -67.00
C VAL A 106 63.40 -173.45 -66.06
N LYS A 107 64.66 -173.92 -66.03
CA LYS A 107 65.68 -173.31 -65.17
C LYS A 107 65.98 -171.87 -65.57
N ILE A 108 66.13 -171.59 -66.87
CA ILE A 108 66.33 -170.21 -67.36
C ILE A 108 65.12 -169.36 -67.01
N VAL A 109 63.90 -169.82 -67.31
CA VAL A 109 62.67 -169.06 -67.00
C VAL A 109 62.51 -168.84 -65.49
N LYS A 110 62.89 -169.80 -64.64
CA LYS A 110 62.86 -169.67 -63.18
C LYS A 110 63.91 -168.69 -62.68
N ASP A 111 65.13 -168.75 -63.21
CA ASP A 111 66.19 -167.82 -62.85
C ASP A 111 65.85 -166.39 -63.30
N GLU A 112 65.26 -166.24 -64.49
CA GLU A 112 64.85 -164.96 -65.08
C GLU A 112 63.60 -164.38 -64.40
N LEU A 113 62.59 -165.19 -64.05
CA LEU A 113 61.45 -164.77 -63.23
C LEU A 113 61.88 -164.40 -61.80
N ASN A 114 62.79 -165.14 -61.19
CA ASN A 114 63.26 -164.82 -59.84
C ASN A 114 64.15 -163.59 -59.79
N THR A 115 64.84 -163.24 -60.88
CA THR A 115 65.58 -161.97 -60.98
C THR A 115 64.66 -160.82 -61.38
N SER A 116 63.73 -161.01 -62.32
CA SER A 116 62.85 -159.91 -62.77
C SER A 116 61.68 -159.61 -61.82
N LEU A 117 61.29 -160.58 -60.98
CA LEU A 117 60.23 -160.45 -59.97
C LEU A 117 60.77 -160.65 -58.56
N ALA A 118 62.07 -160.40 -58.36
CA ALA A 118 62.63 -160.28 -57.02
C ALA A 118 61.81 -159.21 -56.27
N PRO A 119 61.17 -159.54 -55.13
CA PRO A 119 60.28 -158.60 -54.49
C PRO A 119 60.98 -157.30 -54.05
N GLY A 120 62.30 -157.37 -53.82
CA GLY A 120 63.13 -156.19 -53.59
C GLY A 120 63.09 -155.20 -54.75
N ASP A 121 63.22 -155.66 -56.00
CA ASP A 121 63.31 -154.76 -57.16
C ASP A 121 61.94 -154.21 -57.59
N VAL A 122 60.86 -154.95 -57.34
CA VAL A 122 59.49 -154.51 -57.68
C VAL A 122 58.94 -153.50 -56.66
N PHE A 123 59.24 -153.69 -55.37
CA PHE A 123 58.68 -152.84 -54.30
C PHE A 123 59.64 -151.76 -53.79
N SER A 124 60.95 -151.80 -54.07
CA SER A 124 61.89 -150.75 -53.65
C SER A 124 61.48 -149.34 -54.10
N PRO A 125 61.06 -149.11 -55.36
CA PRO A 125 60.62 -147.78 -55.78
C PRO A 125 59.39 -147.30 -54.99
N VAL A 126 58.53 -148.22 -54.57
CA VAL A 126 57.32 -147.89 -53.80
C VAL A 126 57.70 -147.53 -52.36
N TYR A 127 58.61 -148.27 -51.73
CA TYR A 127 59.10 -147.93 -50.38
C TYR A 127 59.84 -146.60 -50.36
N GLU A 128 60.68 -146.31 -51.36
CA GLU A 128 61.34 -145.00 -51.49
C GLU A 128 60.33 -143.86 -51.63
N THR A 129 59.29 -144.01 -52.46
CA THR A 129 58.24 -142.99 -52.57
C THR A 129 57.44 -142.81 -51.27
N ILE A 130 57.23 -143.87 -50.49
CA ILE A 130 56.55 -143.79 -49.19
C ILE A 130 57.42 -143.02 -48.19
N ASP A 131 58.73 -143.28 -48.14
CA ASP A 131 59.64 -142.60 -47.23
C ASP A 131 59.86 -141.11 -47.62
N GLU A 132 59.93 -140.81 -48.92
CA GLU A 132 59.90 -139.42 -49.39
C GLU A 132 58.59 -138.71 -49.01
N CYS A 133 57.45 -139.39 -49.10
CA CYS A 133 56.17 -138.85 -48.65
C CYS A 133 56.14 -138.61 -47.14
N LYS A 134 56.66 -139.53 -46.33
CA LYS A 134 56.75 -139.36 -44.86
C LYS A 134 57.60 -138.12 -44.52
N ALA A 135 58.76 -137.97 -45.14
CA ALA A 135 59.64 -136.81 -44.92
C ALA A 135 59.01 -135.49 -45.38
N SER A 136 58.31 -135.49 -46.51
CA SER A 136 57.59 -134.32 -47.02
C SER A 136 56.46 -133.89 -46.09
N VAL A 137 55.68 -134.85 -45.57
CA VAL A 137 54.59 -134.57 -44.62
C VAL A 137 55.14 -133.98 -43.32
N GLU A 138 56.24 -134.49 -42.79
CA GLU A 138 56.89 -133.95 -41.60
C GLU A 138 57.37 -132.49 -41.80
N ASP A 139 58.00 -132.19 -42.94
CA ASP A 139 58.45 -130.83 -43.25
C ASP A 139 57.27 -129.85 -43.44
N ILE A 140 56.22 -130.26 -44.17
CA ILE A 140 55.02 -129.44 -44.38
C ILE A 140 54.32 -129.16 -43.05
N MET A 141 54.12 -130.18 -42.20
CA MET A 141 53.44 -130.00 -40.91
C MET A 141 54.24 -129.10 -39.98
N THR A 142 55.57 -129.24 -39.95
CA THR A 142 56.44 -128.39 -39.12
C THR A 142 56.43 -126.93 -39.61
N LYS A 143 56.49 -126.71 -40.93
CA LYS A 143 56.42 -125.36 -41.51
C LYS A 143 55.05 -124.73 -41.34
N ALA A 144 53.97 -125.50 -41.53
CA ALA A 144 52.60 -125.02 -41.36
C ALA A 144 52.29 -124.69 -39.89
N GLY A 145 52.69 -125.55 -38.94
CA GLY A 145 52.55 -125.31 -37.51
C GLY A 145 53.31 -124.06 -37.06
N ARG A 146 54.60 -123.94 -37.42
CA ARG A 146 55.40 -122.73 -37.12
C ARG A 146 54.84 -121.48 -37.77
N GLY A 147 54.34 -121.57 -39.00
CA GLY A 147 53.71 -120.46 -39.72
C GLY A 147 52.42 -119.98 -39.05
N ALA A 148 51.56 -120.92 -38.63
CA ALA A 148 50.33 -120.62 -37.92
C ALA A 148 50.59 -119.98 -36.55
N VAL A 149 51.49 -120.56 -35.75
CA VAL A 149 51.89 -120.00 -34.44
C VAL A 149 52.50 -118.61 -34.60
N ARG A 150 53.35 -118.39 -35.61
CA ARG A 150 53.94 -117.08 -35.89
C ARG A 150 52.88 -116.04 -36.31
N ASN A 151 51.91 -116.42 -37.15
CA ASN A 151 50.83 -115.52 -37.58
C ASN A 151 49.92 -115.15 -36.40
N VAL A 152 49.58 -116.11 -35.53
CA VAL A 152 48.78 -115.85 -34.32
C VAL A 152 49.57 -114.96 -33.36
N GLY A 153 50.84 -115.24 -33.09
CA GLY A 153 51.68 -114.40 -32.24
C GLY A 153 51.86 -112.97 -32.75
N GLN A 154 52.00 -112.79 -34.08
CA GLN A 154 52.01 -111.46 -34.68
C GLN A 154 50.65 -110.76 -34.54
N SER A 155 49.54 -111.47 -34.76
CA SER A 155 48.19 -110.91 -34.58
C SER A 155 47.94 -110.49 -33.14
N THR A 156 48.24 -111.35 -32.17
CA THR A 156 48.13 -111.04 -30.73
C THR A 156 49.04 -109.89 -30.33
N GLY A 157 50.30 -109.87 -30.80
CA GLY A 157 51.21 -108.76 -30.55
C GLY A 157 50.71 -107.43 -31.11
N THR A 158 50.11 -107.43 -32.32
CA THR A 158 49.47 -106.22 -32.87
C THR A 158 48.23 -105.80 -32.08
N MET A 159 47.44 -106.75 -31.56
CA MET A 159 46.31 -106.46 -30.69
C MET A 159 46.75 -105.89 -29.35
N GLN A 160 47.76 -106.48 -28.71
CA GLN A 160 48.37 -105.96 -27.48
C GLN A 160 48.93 -104.56 -27.67
N ALA A 161 49.65 -104.31 -28.78
CA ALA A 161 50.15 -102.97 -29.09
C ALA A 161 49.00 -101.95 -29.27
N ARG A 162 47.90 -102.36 -29.93
CA ARG A 162 46.69 -101.54 -30.02
C ARG A 162 46.04 -101.29 -28.66
N LEU A 163 45.97 -102.29 -27.79
CA LEU A 163 45.44 -102.13 -26.43
C LEU A 163 46.27 -101.13 -25.63
N VAL A 164 47.60 -101.25 -25.66
CA VAL A 164 48.49 -100.29 -24.99
C VAL A 164 48.32 -98.89 -25.57
N GLN A 165 48.22 -98.76 -26.90
CA GLN A 165 47.93 -97.48 -27.55
C GLN A 165 46.58 -96.93 -27.12
N MET A 166 45.54 -97.76 -27.04
CA MET A 166 44.22 -97.36 -26.55
C MET A 166 44.27 -96.88 -25.10
N TYR A 167 44.94 -97.60 -24.20
CA TYR A 167 45.14 -97.16 -22.81
C TYR A 167 45.89 -95.82 -22.73
N ALA A 168 46.95 -95.64 -23.53
CA ALA A 168 47.65 -94.36 -23.60
C ALA A 168 46.73 -93.23 -24.08
N THR A 169 45.92 -93.47 -25.11
CA THR A 169 44.95 -92.46 -25.57
C THR A 169 43.85 -92.20 -24.54
N LEU A 170 43.38 -93.22 -23.83
CA LEU A 170 42.34 -93.10 -22.79
C LEU A 170 42.85 -92.26 -21.62
N THR A 171 44.07 -92.53 -21.15
CA THR A 171 44.71 -91.71 -20.09
C THR A 171 44.98 -90.28 -20.54
N GLU A 172 45.29 -90.04 -21.82
CA GLU A 172 45.40 -88.68 -22.36
C GLU A 172 44.04 -87.97 -22.39
N MET A 173 42.98 -88.68 -22.79
CA MET A 173 41.62 -88.15 -22.76
C MET A 173 41.16 -87.86 -21.34
N ASP A 174 41.48 -88.71 -20.36
CA ASP A 174 41.18 -88.47 -18.94
C ASP A 174 41.86 -87.21 -18.44
N LYS A 175 43.13 -86.98 -18.79
CA LYS A 175 43.82 -85.72 -18.46
C LYS A 175 43.14 -84.51 -19.08
N LYS A 176 42.70 -84.60 -20.35
CA LYS A 176 41.94 -83.52 -21.01
C LYS A 176 40.58 -83.29 -20.35
N LEU A 177 39.91 -84.34 -19.88
CA LEU A 177 38.67 -84.23 -19.11
C LEU A 177 38.91 -83.57 -17.75
N GLU A 178 40.02 -83.87 -17.07
CA GLU A 178 40.35 -83.19 -15.82
C GLU A 178 40.65 -81.70 -16.01
N THR A 179 41.42 -81.33 -17.05
CA THR A 179 41.71 -79.92 -17.32
C THR A 179 40.45 -79.13 -17.67
N THR A 180 39.59 -79.68 -18.53
CA THR A 180 38.30 -79.04 -18.89
C THR A 180 37.36 -78.94 -17.69
N ARG A 181 37.29 -79.96 -16.81
CA ARG A 181 36.53 -79.87 -15.55
C ARG A 181 37.09 -78.81 -14.61
N ALA A 182 38.41 -78.65 -14.53
CA ALA A 182 39.03 -77.61 -13.71
C ALA A 182 38.72 -76.21 -14.25
N GLU A 183 38.75 -76.02 -15.57
CA GLU A 183 38.33 -74.78 -16.22
C GLU A 183 36.84 -74.49 -15.99
N LEU A 184 35.97 -75.49 -16.11
CA LEU A 184 34.54 -75.36 -15.82
C LEU A 184 34.29 -74.88 -14.38
N ARG A 185 35.03 -75.41 -13.40
CA ARG A 185 34.96 -74.95 -12.00
C ARG A 185 35.39 -73.49 -11.86
N LYS A 186 36.45 -73.07 -12.56
CA LYS A 186 36.90 -71.66 -12.56
C LYS A 186 35.84 -70.74 -13.18
N TRP A 187 35.24 -71.14 -14.29
CA TRP A 187 34.18 -70.37 -14.93
C TRP A 187 32.94 -70.28 -14.06
N ARG A 188 32.54 -71.36 -13.39
CA ARG A 188 31.44 -71.36 -12.41
C ARG A 188 31.73 -70.39 -11.25
N GLY A 189 32.95 -70.42 -10.70
CA GLY A 189 33.34 -69.48 -9.64
C GLY A 189 33.32 -68.00 -10.08
N ARG A 190 33.74 -67.72 -11.32
CA ARG A 190 33.63 -66.37 -11.89
C ARG A 190 32.18 -65.95 -12.14
N ALA A 191 31.32 -66.87 -12.57
CA ALA A 191 29.90 -66.60 -12.76
C ALA A 191 29.25 -66.21 -11.42
N THR A 192 29.48 -66.98 -10.36
CA THR A 192 28.96 -66.67 -9.02
C THR A 192 29.51 -65.35 -8.47
N GLU A 193 30.77 -65.00 -8.74
CA GLU A 193 31.33 -63.71 -8.33
C GLU A 193 30.67 -62.54 -9.08
N LEU A 194 30.41 -62.69 -10.38
CA LEU A 194 29.73 -61.66 -11.17
C LEU A 194 28.26 -61.50 -10.75
N GLU A 195 27.55 -62.59 -10.46
CA GLU A 195 26.18 -62.56 -9.93
C GLU A 195 26.11 -61.82 -8.60
N GLU A 196 27.04 -62.09 -7.68
CA GLU A 196 27.11 -61.38 -6.40
C GLU A 196 27.41 -59.89 -6.57
N ARG A 197 28.31 -59.52 -7.50
CA ARG A 197 28.57 -58.11 -7.82
C ARG A 197 27.36 -57.41 -8.45
N LEU A 198 26.61 -58.10 -9.30
CA LEU A 198 25.37 -57.56 -9.88
C LEU A 198 24.33 -57.32 -8.78
N ARG A 199 24.16 -58.26 -7.85
CA ARG A 199 23.26 -58.10 -6.71
C ARG A 199 23.65 -56.90 -5.84
N GLN A 200 24.93 -56.75 -5.52
CA GLN A 200 25.43 -55.59 -4.76
C GLN A 200 25.21 -54.27 -5.51
N MET A 201 25.39 -54.27 -6.83
CA MET A 201 25.09 -53.09 -7.64
C MET A 201 23.60 -52.76 -7.65
N ASP A 202 22.73 -53.75 -7.75
CA ASP A 202 21.27 -53.56 -7.71
C ASP A 202 20.82 -53.01 -6.34
N ASP A 203 21.37 -53.50 -5.23
CA ASP A 203 21.09 -52.96 -3.89
C ASP A 203 21.51 -51.49 -3.77
N VAL A 204 22.70 -51.13 -4.26
CA VAL A 204 23.18 -49.74 -4.28
C VAL A 204 22.33 -48.87 -5.19
N MET A 205 21.91 -49.39 -6.34
CA MET A 205 21.03 -48.66 -7.27
C MET A 205 19.65 -48.44 -6.66
N SER A 206 19.09 -49.41 -5.95
CA SER A 206 17.82 -49.28 -5.21
C SER A 206 17.92 -48.20 -4.13
N SER A 207 18.97 -48.24 -3.29
CA SER A 207 19.19 -47.23 -2.26
C SER A 207 19.35 -45.82 -2.86
N ARG A 208 20.09 -45.68 -3.96
CA ARG A 208 20.22 -44.38 -4.66
C ARG A 208 18.91 -43.90 -5.28
N ALA A 209 18.07 -44.83 -5.76
CA ALA A 209 16.75 -44.49 -6.30
C ALA A 209 15.81 -43.99 -5.19
N GLU A 210 15.87 -44.60 -4.00
CA GLU A 210 15.16 -44.12 -2.80
C GLU A 210 15.65 -42.74 -2.36
N ASP A 211 16.97 -42.53 -2.29
CA ASP A 211 17.55 -41.23 -1.97
C ASP A 211 17.13 -40.15 -2.98
N ALA A 212 17.11 -40.49 -4.27
CA ALA A 212 16.67 -39.58 -5.33
C ALA A 212 15.18 -39.23 -5.21
N ALA A 213 14.33 -40.20 -4.87
CA ALA A 213 12.91 -39.96 -4.62
C ALA A 213 12.70 -39.03 -3.41
N HIS A 214 13.40 -39.28 -2.30
CA HIS A 214 13.33 -38.44 -1.11
C HIS A 214 13.83 -37.01 -1.36
N LEU A 215 14.93 -36.84 -2.11
CA LEU A 215 15.40 -35.51 -2.52
C LEU A 215 14.40 -34.79 -3.41
N GLN A 216 13.71 -35.51 -4.30
CA GLN A 216 12.66 -34.94 -5.14
C GLN A 216 11.47 -34.45 -4.29
N GLU A 217 11.04 -35.22 -3.29
CA GLU A 217 9.99 -34.81 -2.35
C GLU A 217 10.38 -33.55 -1.57
N ILE A 218 11.64 -33.44 -1.12
CA ILE A 218 12.15 -32.24 -0.46
C ILE A 218 12.13 -31.03 -1.41
N ILE A 219 12.56 -31.20 -2.66
CA ILE A 219 12.55 -30.14 -3.67
C ILE A 219 11.11 -29.66 -3.91
N ASP A 220 10.16 -30.57 -4.05
CA ASP A 220 8.75 -30.23 -4.28
C ASP A 220 8.15 -29.49 -3.07
N SER A 221 8.46 -29.93 -1.85
CA SER A 221 8.07 -29.25 -0.61
C SER A 221 8.65 -27.84 -0.49
N LEU A 222 9.95 -27.67 -0.79
CA LEU A 222 10.61 -26.36 -0.77
C LEU A 222 10.04 -25.42 -1.84
N ASN A 223 9.74 -25.93 -3.04
CA ASN A 223 9.10 -25.15 -4.09
C ASN A 223 7.70 -24.66 -3.69
N GLU A 224 6.93 -25.50 -3.00
CA GLU A 224 5.62 -25.11 -2.48
C GLU A 224 5.73 -24.03 -1.39
N GLN A 225 6.68 -24.16 -0.47
CA GLN A 225 6.98 -23.11 0.52
C GLN A 225 7.39 -21.80 -0.14
N LEU A 226 8.19 -21.85 -1.22
CA LEU A 226 8.63 -20.67 -1.94
C LEU A 226 7.45 -19.94 -2.61
N LYS A 227 6.53 -20.68 -3.24
CA LYS A 227 5.29 -20.10 -3.78
C LYS A 227 4.44 -19.43 -2.70
N GLN A 228 4.25 -20.07 -1.55
CA GLN A 228 3.52 -19.49 -0.43
C GLN A 228 4.17 -18.19 0.08
N LYS A 229 5.51 -18.15 0.11
CA LYS A 229 6.26 -16.93 0.48
C LYS A 229 6.08 -15.83 -0.56
N ASP A 230 6.09 -16.16 -1.85
CA ASP A 230 5.84 -15.20 -2.93
C ASP A 230 4.43 -14.61 -2.87
N ASP A 231 3.42 -15.42 -2.57
CA ASP A 231 2.05 -14.96 -2.37
C ASP A 231 1.97 -13.97 -1.20
N VAL A 232 2.59 -14.29 -0.07
CA VAL A 232 2.66 -13.38 1.10
C VAL A 232 3.42 -12.09 0.78
N ILE A 233 4.51 -12.16 0.01
CA ILE A 233 5.25 -10.97 -0.43
C ILE A 233 4.35 -10.09 -1.32
N SER A 234 3.58 -10.69 -2.22
CA SER A 234 2.63 -9.97 -3.08
C SER A 234 1.55 -9.27 -2.28
N THR A 235 0.94 -9.95 -1.29
CA THR A 235 -0.06 -9.34 -0.42
C THR A 235 0.52 -8.18 0.39
N LEU A 236 1.68 -8.38 1.02
CA LEU A 236 2.36 -7.33 1.80
C LEU A 236 2.74 -6.13 0.93
N LYS A 237 3.16 -6.36 -0.33
CA LYS A 237 3.43 -5.28 -1.28
C LYS A 237 2.17 -4.48 -1.59
N GLY A 238 1.03 -5.16 -1.76
CA GLY A 238 -0.29 -4.51 -1.91
C GLY A 238 -0.65 -3.65 -0.70
N ASP A 239 -0.50 -4.20 0.51
CA ASP A 239 -0.79 -3.50 1.77
C ASP A 239 0.11 -2.26 1.94
N ILE A 240 1.40 -2.37 1.63
CA ILE A 240 2.34 -1.23 1.67
C ILE A 240 1.92 -0.15 0.68
N MET A 241 1.52 -0.50 -0.55
CA MET A 241 1.04 0.47 -1.54
C MET A 241 -0.23 1.19 -1.04
N GLN A 242 -1.16 0.45 -0.44
CA GLN A 242 -2.38 1.02 0.14
C GLN A 242 -2.07 1.96 1.31
N ALA A 243 -1.22 1.54 2.25
CA ALA A 243 -0.81 2.35 3.39
C ALA A 243 -0.08 3.62 2.93
N THR A 244 0.78 3.52 1.91
CA THR A 244 1.46 4.68 1.32
C THR A 244 0.47 5.67 0.72
N SER A 245 -0.55 5.18 0.01
CA SER A 245 -1.62 6.03 -0.53
C SER A 245 -2.41 6.74 0.57
N GLN A 246 -2.74 6.04 1.66
CA GLN A 246 -3.43 6.61 2.82
C GLN A 246 -2.58 7.68 3.52
N ILE A 247 -1.28 7.46 3.70
CA ILE A 247 -0.36 8.46 4.26
C ILE A 247 -0.32 9.72 3.40
N GLU A 248 -0.28 9.59 2.07
CA GLU A 248 -0.27 10.73 1.16
C GLU A 248 -1.60 11.52 1.21
N GLN A 249 -2.73 10.82 1.36
CA GLN A 249 -4.03 11.47 1.61
C GLN A 249 -4.05 12.20 2.96
N GLN A 250 -3.55 11.58 4.03
CA GLN A 250 -3.47 12.22 5.35
C GLN A 250 -2.57 13.46 5.34
N LYS A 251 -1.45 13.44 4.62
CA LYS A 251 -0.59 14.62 4.43
C LYS A 251 -1.33 15.78 3.78
N LYS A 252 -2.15 15.51 2.76
CA LYS A 252 -2.98 16.55 2.12
C LYS A 252 -4.02 17.12 3.08
N ILE A 253 -4.63 16.28 3.91
CA ILE A 253 -5.58 16.73 4.94
C ILE A 253 -4.87 17.62 5.97
N MET A 254 -3.69 17.22 6.46
CA MET A 254 -2.92 18.06 7.40
C MET A 254 -2.57 19.42 6.79
N ALA A 255 -2.11 19.46 5.54
CA ALA A 255 -1.84 20.73 4.85
C ALA A 255 -3.09 21.61 4.73
N SER A 256 -4.27 21.01 4.51
CA SER A 256 -5.54 21.76 4.53
C SER A 256 -5.91 22.24 5.93
N MET A 257 -5.58 21.50 7.00
CA MET A 257 -5.79 21.96 8.37
C MET A 257 -4.87 23.12 8.73
N ASP A 258 -3.62 23.12 8.25
CA ASP A 258 -2.70 24.26 8.44
C ASP A 258 -3.28 25.53 7.79
N SER A 259 -3.87 25.44 6.58
CA SER A 259 -4.58 26.57 5.97
C SER A 259 -5.81 27.02 6.77
N LEU A 260 -6.52 26.11 7.43
CA LEU A 260 -7.63 26.46 8.33
C LEU A 260 -7.14 27.21 9.57
N ALA A 261 -5.97 26.85 10.11
CA ALA A 261 -5.36 27.58 11.23
C ALA A 261 -4.96 29.00 10.82
N GLU A 262 -4.47 29.19 9.59
CA GLU A 262 -4.18 30.52 9.04
C GLU A 262 -5.47 31.36 8.91
N VAL A 263 -6.53 30.79 8.34
CA VAL A 263 -7.85 31.45 8.26
C VAL A 263 -8.39 31.80 9.64
N ALA A 264 -8.25 30.91 10.63
CA ALA A 264 -8.66 31.20 12.01
C ALA A 264 -7.89 32.38 12.61
N SER A 265 -6.56 32.43 12.39
CA SER A 265 -5.73 33.56 12.82
C SER A 265 -6.11 34.87 12.14
N GLU A 266 -6.45 34.84 10.84
CA GLU A 266 -6.97 36.02 10.14
C GLU A 266 -8.32 36.48 10.71
N LEU A 267 -9.19 35.54 11.07
CA LEU A 267 -10.50 35.82 11.65
C LEU A 267 -10.36 36.46 13.04
N ASP A 268 -9.45 35.95 13.88
CA ASP A 268 -9.12 36.55 15.18
C ASP A 268 -8.57 37.97 15.02
N ALA A 269 -7.68 38.20 14.05
CA ALA A 269 -7.18 39.54 13.74
C ALA A 269 -8.32 40.49 13.30
N LYS A 270 -9.26 40.00 12.48
CA LYS A 270 -10.45 40.76 12.06
C LYS A 270 -11.39 41.07 13.22
N VAL A 271 -11.52 40.18 14.20
CA VAL A 271 -12.31 40.44 15.41
C VAL A 271 -11.68 41.57 16.24
N VAL A 272 -10.35 41.60 16.36
CA VAL A 272 -9.65 42.70 17.03
C VAL A 272 -9.86 44.03 16.28
N GLU A 273 -9.68 44.06 14.95
CA GLU A 273 -9.96 45.25 14.13
C GLU A 273 -11.41 45.73 14.27
N LEU A 274 -12.39 44.81 14.29
CA LEU A 274 -13.79 45.14 14.51
C LEU A 274 -14.03 45.73 15.91
N SER A 275 -13.35 45.23 16.93
CA SER A 275 -13.46 45.78 18.29
C SER A 275 -12.89 47.19 18.39
N GLU A 276 -11.76 47.46 17.74
CA GLU A 276 -11.14 48.79 17.68
C GLU A 276 -12.03 49.78 16.91
N THR A 277 -12.55 49.37 15.76
CA THR A 277 -13.46 50.22 14.97
C THR A 277 -14.77 50.49 15.70
N LYS A 278 -15.32 49.51 16.43
CA LYS A 278 -16.48 49.71 17.32
C LYS A 278 -16.16 50.71 18.43
N GLY A 279 -14.98 50.63 19.04
CA GLY A 279 -14.51 51.61 20.04
C GLY A 279 -14.40 53.02 19.48
N ASN A 280 -13.77 53.17 18.31
CA ASN A 280 -13.66 54.45 17.60
C ASN A 280 -15.04 55.02 17.24
N LEU A 281 -15.97 54.18 16.82
CA LEU A 281 -17.34 54.61 16.52
C LEU A 281 -18.06 55.12 17.78
N ALA A 282 -17.90 54.44 18.92
CA ALA A 282 -18.45 54.89 20.19
C ALA A 282 -17.88 56.25 20.61
N GLU A 283 -16.57 56.45 20.53
CA GLU A 283 -15.91 57.74 20.83
C GLU A 283 -16.45 58.86 19.91
N LYS A 284 -16.57 58.59 18.60
CA LYS A 284 -17.12 59.56 17.66
C LYS A 284 -18.58 59.89 17.96
N THR A 285 -19.38 58.90 18.35
CA THR A 285 -20.79 59.08 18.71
C THR A 285 -20.92 59.94 19.97
N GLU A 286 -20.12 59.68 21.00
CA GLU A 286 -20.08 60.50 22.22
C GLU A 286 -19.68 61.94 21.90
N ARG A 287 -18.64 62.12 21.09
CA ARG A 287 -18.18 63.45 20.68
C ARG A 287 -19.24 64.20 19.86
N LEU A 288 -20.02 63.50 19.05
CA LEU A 288 -21.13 64.07 18.29
C LEU A 288 -22.25 64.53 19.24
N SER A 289 -22.64 63.70 20.21
CA SER A 289 -23.61 64.04 21.25
C SER A 289 -23.17 65.27 22.07
N GLN A 290 -21.90 65.34 22.47
CA GLN A 290 -21.35 66.52 23.16
C GLN A 290 -21.46 67.77 22.28
N LYS A 291 -21.18 67.66 20.98
CA LYS A 291 -21.31 68.78 20.04
C LYS A 291 -22.75 69.20 19.82
N GLU A 292 -23.70 68.26 19.79
CA GLU A 292 -25.13 68.58 19.74
C GLU A 292 -25.58 69.34 20.97
N ALA A 293 -25.15 68.93 22.17
CA ALA A 293 -25.43 69.66 23.40
C ALA A 293 -24.83 71.07 23.39
N GLU A 294 -23.56 71.23 22.95
CA GLU A 294 -22.95 72.55 22.76
C GLU A 294 -23.77 73.43 21.79
N VAL A 295 -24.18 72.87 20.65
CA VAL A 295 -25.01 73.59 19.68
C VAL A 295 -26.34 74.04 20.29
N GLU A 296 -26.99 73.21 21.11
CA GLU A 296 -28.24 73.57 21.76
C GLU A 296 -28.04 74.70 22.77
N THR A 297 -27.01 74.64 23.61
CA THR A 297 -26.69 75.73 24.54
C THR A 297 -26.39 77.05 23.80
N LEU A 298 -25.72 76.98 22.65
CA LEU A 298 -25.47 78.15 21.81
C LEU A 298 -26.76 78.71 21.20
N ARG A 299 -27.71 77.85 20.82
CA ARG A 299 -29.05 78.29 20.35
C ARG A 299 -29.81 79.00 21.46
N GLU A 300 -29.82 78.46 22.68
CA GLU A 300 -30.45 79.09 23.84
C GLU A 300 -29.83 80.46 24.13
N GLN A 301 -28.49 80.56 24.13
CA GLN A 301 -27.78 81.83 24.30
C GLN A 301 -28.13 82.84 23.21
N MET A 302 -28.21 82.40 21.94
CA MET A 302 -28.65 83.28 20.86
C MET A 302 -30.11 83.73 21.02
N ALA A 303 -31.01 82.86 21.45
CA ALA A 303 -32.40 83.21 21.71
C ALA A 303 -32.52 84.22 22.85
N PHE A 304 -31.76 84.03 23.94
CA PHE A 304 -31.67 84.98 25.04
C PHE A 304 -31.16 86.34 24.57
N ALA A 305 -30.03 86.37 23.85
CA ALA A 305 -29.46 87.60 23.31
C ALA A 305 -30.43 88.31 22.34
N ALA A 306 -31.18 87.56 21.52
CA ALA A 306 -32.21 88.12 20.64
C ALA A 306 -33.37 88.74 21.44
N SER A 307 -33.80 88.11 22.54
CA SER A 307 -34.83 88.66 23.43
C SER A 307 -34.37 89.92 24.15
N GLU A 308 -33.13 89.94 24.64
CA GLU A 308 -32.54 91.11 25.31
C GLU A 308 -32.38 92.27 24.32
N LYS A 309 -31.91 91.98 23.11
CA LYS A 309 -31.88 92.96 22.01
C LYS A 309 -33.27 93.55 21.76
N GLY A 310 -34.31 92.72 21.65
CA GLY A 310 -35.69 93.18 21.45
C GLY A 310 -36.19 94.06 22.61
N ARG A 311 -35.85 93.71 23.85
CA ARG A 311 -36.15 94.53 25.05
C ARG A 311 -35.46 95.89 24.98
N LEU A 312 -34.16 95.92 24.67
CA LEU A 312 -33.39 97.15 24.54
C LEU A 312 -33.91 98.03 23.39
N GLU A 313 -34.31 97.44 22.26
CA GLU A 313 -34.93 98.18 21.16
C GLU A 313 -36.27 98.82 21.57
N ALA A 314 -37.09 98.13 22.38
CA ALA A 314 -38.33 98.69 22.92
C ALA A 314 -38.06 99.83 23.91
N GLU A 315 -37.07 99.67 24.79
CA GLU A 315 -36.63 100.69 25.73
C GLU A 315 -36.12 101.95 25.02
N ILE A 316 -35.32 101.80 23.96
CA ILE A 316 -34.87 102.90 23.09
C ILE A 316 -36.07 103.63 22.46
N LYS A 317 -37.08 102.90 21.98
CA LYS A 317 -38.29 103.53 21.42
C LYS A 317 -39.06 104.34 22.47
N SER A 318 -39.28 103.78 23.66
CA SER A 318 -39.92 104.48 24.77
C SER A 318 -39.18 105.76 25.14
N LEU A 319 -37.86 105.68 25.33
CA LEU A 319 -37.03 106.86 25.63
C LEU A 319 -37.06 107.89 24.49
N SER A 320 -37.13 107.44 23.22
CA SER A 320 -37.27 108.35 22.08
C SER A 320 -38.62 109.06 22.08
N GLU A 321 -39.71 108.39 22.46
CA GLU A 321 -41.05 108.98 22.59
C GLU A 321 -41.10 109.96 23.76
N GLU A 322 -40.52 109.61 24.91
CA GLU A 322 -40.37 110.52 26.06
C GLU A 322 -39.56 111.77 25.69
N LEU A 323 -38.44 111.62 24.98
CA LEU A 323 -37.65 112.74 24.49
C LEU A 323 -38.43 113.62 23.51
N ALA A 324 -39.24 113.03 22.62
CA ALA A 324 -40.10 113.79 21.72
C ALA A 324 -41.18 114.56 22.50
N GLY A 325 -41.79 113.94 23.51
CA GLY A 325 -42.74 114.60 24.41
C GLY A 325 -42.13 115.75 25.19
N LEU A 326 -40.97 115.53 25.82
CA LEU A 326 -40.22 116.57 26.52
C LEU A 326 -39.86 117.73 25.60
N LYS A 327 -39.39 117.45 24.38
CA LYS A 327 -39.08 118.47 23.39
C LYS A 327 -40.32 119.27 22.96
N GLY A 328 -41.48 118.62 22.84
CA GLY A 328 -42.77 119.29 22.64
C GLY A 328 -43.10 120.25 23.79
N SER A 329 -43.01 119.77 25.03
CA SER A 329 -43.24 120.62 26.20
C SER A 329 -42.27 121.80 26.28
N GLU A 330 -40.99 121.61 25.91
CA GLU A 330 -40.00 122.69 25.84
C GLU A 330 -40.42 123.75 24.80
N THR A 331 -40.96 123.34 23.65
CA THR A 331 -41.46 124.29 22.65
C THR A 331 -42.70 125.04 23.13
N ASP A 332 -43.61 124.38 23.84
CA ASP A 332 -44.80 125.00 24.41
C ASP A 332 -44.42 126.03 25.49
N PHE A 333 -43.56 125.65 26.43
CA PHE A 333 -43.04 126.58 27.45
C PHE A 333 -42.29 127.75 26.81
N ARG A 334 -41.54 127.52 25.73
CA ARG A 334 -40.87 128.61 25.01
C ARG A 334 -41.87 129.57 24.37
N ALA A 335 -42.96 129.06 23.79
CA ALA A 335 -44.03 129.88 23.24
C ALA A 335 -44.73 130.70 24.34
N GLU A 336 -45.03 130.07 25.48
CA GLU A 336 -45.61 130.73 26.66
C GLU A 336 -44.69 131.85 27.20
N VAL A 337 -43.38 131.61 27.26
CA VAL A 337 -42.39 132.65 27.64
C VAL A 337 -42.40 133.82 26.66
N GLU A 338 -42.52 133.57 25.35
CA GLU A 338 -42.63 134.64 24.35
C GLU A 338 -43.95 135.41 24.46
N GLU A 339 -45.06 134.74 24.73
CA GLU A 339 -46.36 135.37 24.99
C GLU A 339 -46.32 136.24 26.25
N LEU A 340 -45.77 135.73 27.35
CA LEU A 340 -45.55 136.48 28.58
C LEU A 340 -44.66 137.70 28.34
N ARG A 341 -43.59 137.57 27.54
CA ARG A 341 -42.75 138.70 27.14
C ARG A 341 -43.53 139.74 26.35
N ALA A 342 -44.41 139.33 25.44
CA ALA A 342 -45.27 140.24 24.69
C ALA A 342 -46.23 141.00 25.63
N HIS A 343 -46.85 140.33 26.60
CA HIS A 343 -47.66 140.98 27.62
C HIS A 343 -46.88 141.97 28.47
N VAL A 344 -45.65 141.65 28.87
CA VAL A 344 -44.79 142.58 29.61
C VAL A 344 -44.47 143.81 28.76
N ALA A 345 -44.16 143.65 27.47
CA ALA A 345 -43.90 144.76 26.56
C ALA A 345 -45.14 145.64 26.35
N GLU A 346 -46.33 145.04 26.25
CA GLU A 346 -47.61 145.77 26.16
C GLU A 346 -47.88 146.58 27.42
N LEU A 347 -47.70 145.98 28.60
CA LEU A 347 -47.84 146.65 29.89
C LEU A 347 -46.85 147.81 30.03
N GLN A 348 -45.61 147.63 29.59
CA GLN A 348 -44.61 148.71 29.54
C GLN A 348 -45.05 149.87 28.63
N ALA A 349 -45.56 149.58 27.43
CA ALA A 349 -46.05 150.62 26.52
C ALA A 349 -47.26 151.40 27.11
N ARG A 350 -48.14 150.70 27.83
CA ARG A 350 -49.27 151.30 28.54
C ARG A 350 -48.83 152.19 29.71
N TRP A 351 -47.76 151.80 30.39
CA TRP A 351 -47.14 152.61 31.44
C TRP A 351 -46.52 153.90 30.88
N ASP A 352 -45.74 153.79 29.81
CA ASP A 352 -45.07 154.94 29.18
C ASP A 352 -46.07 155.98 28.65
N THR A 353 -47.21 155.54 28.13
CA THR A 353 -48.28 156.43 27.67
C THR A 353 -48.93 157.19 28.83
N LEU A 354 -49.21 156.53 29.95
CA LEU A 354 -49.76 157.18 31.15
C LEU A 354 -48.80 158.23 31.74
N TYR A 355 -47.52 157.92 31.82
CA TYR A 355 -46.51 158.83 32.36
C TYR A 355 -46.43 160.13 31.55
N ARG A 356 -46.54 160.04 30.22
CA ARG A 356 -46.45 161.18 29.30
C ARG A 356 -47.63 162.15 29.38
N VAL A 357 -48.82 161.67 29.75
CA VAL A 357 -50.01 162.49 29.95
C VAL A 357 -49.89 163.33 31.22
N ALA A 358 -49.32 162.76 32.30
CA ALA A 358 -49.21 163.43 33.60
C ALA A 358 -48.24 164.63 33.62
N GLU A 359 -47.20 164.66 32.78
CA GLU A 359 -46.15 165.68 32.84
C GLU A 359 -46.57 167.06 32.23
N ASN A 360 -47.54 167.05 31.32
CA ASN A 360 -47.81 168.19 30.44
C ASN A 360 -48.99 169.07 30.85
N GLU A 361 -49.88 168.62 31.75
CA GLU A 361 -51.02 169.43 32.19
C GLU A 361 -50.75 170.17 33.52
N PRO A 362 -50.85 171.52 33.54
CA PRO A 362 -50.62 172.32 34.75
C PRO A 362 -51.66 172.04 35.86
N GLU A 363 -52.81 171.47 35.52
CA GLU A 363 -53.84 171.05 36.49
C GLU A 363 -53.34 169.91 37.39
N PHE A 364 -52.67 168.90 36.82
CA PHE A 364 -52.08 167.79 37.57
C PHE A 364 -50.86 168.19 38.41
N LYS A 365 -50.09 169.21 37.98
CA LYS A 365 -48.99 169.76 38.79
C LYS A 365 -49.48 170.34 40.11
N ALA A 366 -50.61 171.05 40.10
CA ALA A 366 -51.22 171.57 41.31
C ALA A 366 -51.73 170.45 42.22
N TYR A 367 -52.30 169.37 41.66
CA TYR A 367 -52.70 168.19 42.42
C TYR A 367 -51.50 167.51 43.08
N PHE A 368 -50.42 167.20 42.34
CA PHE A 368 -49.23 166.54 42.91
C PHE A 368 -48.55 167.35 44.03
N LEU A 369 -48.57 168.69 43.96
CA LEU A 369 -48.06 169.56 45.02
C LEU A 369 -48.91 169.56 46.30
N VAL A 370 -50.22 169.28 46.19
CA VAL A 370 -51.15 169.15 47.33
C VAL A 370 -51.19 167.72 47.84
N ALA A 371 -51.12 166.71 46.96
CA ALA A 371 -51.30 165.29 47.26
C ALA A 371 -50.32 164.77 48.33
N ASP A 372 -49.13 165.36 48.40
CA ASP A 372 -48.10 164.98 49.37
C ASP A 372 -48.22 165.71 50.73
N LYS A 373 -49.17 166.66 50.86
CA LYS A 373 -49.36 167.48 52.07
C LYS A 373 -50.63 167.07 52.79
N THR A 374 -50.49 166.41 53.93
CA THR A 374 -51.61 165.84 54.71
C THR A 374 -52.41 166.85 55.55
N GLN A 375 -52.13 168.16 55.44
CA GLN A 375 -52.80 169.22 56.21
C GLN A 375 -53.40 170.30 55.29
N TRP A 376 -54.46 170.95 55.77
CA TRP A 376 -55.11 172.08 55.09
C TRP A 376 -54.13 173.18 54.73
N PHE A 377 -53.93 173.38 53.43
CA PHE A 377 -52.97 174.32 52.87
C PHE A 377 -53.66 175.53 52.27
N PRO A 378 -53.34 176.77 52.68
CA PRO A 378 -53.98 177.97 52.15
C PRO A 378 -53.69 178.15 50.65
N LEU A 379 -54.76 178.33 49.85
CA LEU A 379 -54.72 178.42 48.38
C LEU A 379 -53.83 179.56 47.89
N THR A 380 -53.70 180.64 48.66
CA THR A 380 -52.88 181.82 48.34
C THR A 380 -51.40 181.47 48.20
N HIS A 381 -50.90 180.55 49.02
CA HIS A 381 -49.50 180.12 48.98
C HIS A 381 -49.24 179.25 47.74
N LEU A 382 -50.20 178.41 47.38
CA LEU A 382 -50.11 177.51 46.23
C LEU A 382 -50.25 178.28 44.90
N ALA A 383 -51.14 179.26 44.89
CA ALA A 383 -51.27 180.25 43.81
C ALA A 383 -49.97 181.02 43.56
N SER A 384 -49.31 181.47 44.64
CA SER A 384 -48.01 182.16 44.54
C SER A 384 -46.91 181.25 43.99
N ALA A 385 -46.81 180.00 44.47
CA ALA A 385 -45.76 179.06 44.04
C ALA A 385 -45.91 178.64 42.57
N LEU A 386 -47.14 178.52 42.08
CA LEU A 386 -47.42 178.17 40.68
C LEU A 386 -47.51 179.41 39.76
N GLY A 387 -47.52 180.62 40.34
CA GLY A 387 -47.76 181.86 39.59
C GLY A 387 -49.17 181.98 38.99
N ILE A 388 -50.13 181.19 39.47
CA ILE A 388 -51.49 181.13 38.96
C ILE A 388 -52.42 181.90 39.89
N PRO A 389 -53.26 182.82 39.39
CA PRO A 389 -54.25 183.52 40.22
C PRO A 389 -55.18 182.55 40.96
N THR A 390 -55.45 182.81 42.24
CA THR A 390 -56.20 181.90 43.15
C THR A 390 -57.55 181.43 42.59
N VAL A 391 -58.26 182.28 41.83
CA VAL A 391 -59.55 181.94 41.22
C VAL A 391 -59.42 180.85 40.16
N LEU A 392 -58.38 180.92 39.31
CA LEU A 392 -58.10 179.92 38.29
C LEU A 392 -57.60 178.62 38.93
N LEU A 393 -56.76 178.73 39.97
CA LEU A 393 -56.28 177.56 40.70
C LEU A 393 -57.44 176.81 41.38
N LYS A 394 -58.37 177.53 42.01
CA LYS A 394 -59.56 176.93 42.64
C LYS A 394 -60.43 176.19 41.61
N ARG A 395 -60.62 176.77 40.41
CA ARG A 395 -61.34 176.10 39.31
C ARG A 395 -60.62 174.85 38.81
N ASN A 396 -59.30 174.88 38.69
CA ASN A 396 -58.54 173.72 38.22
C ASN A 396 -58.52 172.61 39.27
N LEU A 397 -58.39 172.97 40.56
CA LEU A 397 -58.46 172.02 41.67
C LEU A 397 -59.87 171.48 41.89
N GLN A 398 -60.92 172.22 41.52
CA GLN A 398 -62.31 171.76 41.61
C GLN A 398 -62.54 170.45 40.85
N LYS A 399 -61.89 170.21 39.71
CA LYS A 399 -62.01 168.93 38.99
C LYS A 399 -61.49 167.75 39.83
N PHE A 400 -60.44 167.96 40.61
CA PHE A 400 -59.91 166.94 41.53
C PHE A 400 -60.79 166.79 42.78
N VAL A 401 -61.50 167.85 43.18
CA VAL A 401 -62.55 167.76 44.21
C VAL A 401 -63.74 166.94 43.72
N ASP A 402 -64.18 167.15 42.47
CA ASP A 402 -65.32 166.43 41.89
C ASP A 402 -65.02 164.92 41.72
N VAL A 403 -63.76 164.55 41.50
CA VAL A 403 -63.28 163.14 41.49
C VAL A 403 -62.95 162.63 42.91
N GLY A 404 -63.16 163.45 43.94
CA GLY A 404 -63.03 163.09 45.35
C GLY A 404 -61.60 163.04 45.88
N LEU A 405 -60.62 163.53 45.13
CA LEU A 405 -59.20 163.45 45.46
C LEU A 405 -58.73 164.62 46.35
N LEU A 406 -59.37 165.79 46.25
CA LEU A 406 -59.08 166.97 47.07
C LEU A 406 -60.34 167.50 47.77
N GLU A 407 -60.16 168.24 48.86
CA GLU A 407 -61.22 169.01 49.54
C GLU A 407 -60.81 170.48 49.64
N ILE A 408 -61.74 171.41 49.37
CA ILE A 408 -61.51 172.86 49.45
C ILE A 408 -62.53 173.50 50.41
N GLU A 409 -62.05 174.15 51.48
CA GLU A 409 -62.87 174.87 52.47
C GLU A 409 -62.28 176.26 52.73
N GLU A 410 -63.09 177.32 52.60
CA GLU A 410 -62.79 178.72 52.95
C GLU A 410 -61.33 179.17 52.63
N ASP A 411 -60.91 178.89 51.39
CA ASP A 411 -59.58 179.20 50.81
C ASP A 411 -58.39 178.37 51.34
N ARG A 412 -58.66 177.15 51.80
CA ARG A 412 -57.65 176.12 52.06
C ARG A 412 -57.99 174.83 51.31
N VAL A 413 -56.97 174.08 50.89
CA VAL A 413 -57.10 172.80 50.18
C VAL A 413 -56.33 171.73 50.93
N ARG A 414 -56.90 170.53 51.03
CA ARG A 414 -56.15 169.33 51.42
C ARG A 414 -56.46 168.17 50.48
N PRO A 415 -55.57 167.18 50.33
CA PRO A 415 -55.92 165.92 49.71
C PRO A 415 -56.79 165.07 50.65
N ARG A 416 -57.74 164.35 50.07
CA ARG A 416 -58.56 163.38 50.79
C ARG A 416 -57.72 162.13 51.06
N SER A 417 -57.82 161.53 52.25
CA SER A 417 -56.97 160.39 52.59
C SER A 417 -57.43 159.13 51.83
N LEU A 418 -56.49 158.35 51.26
CA LEU A 418 -56.76 157.09 50.56
C LEU A 418 -57.53 156.08 51.43
N SER A 419 -57.39 156.18 52.76
CA SER A 419 -58.10 155.34 53.73
C SER A 419 -59.62 155.56 53.73
N ASP A 420 -60.09 156.74 53.32
CA ASP A 420 -61.52 157.04 53.19
C ASP A 420 -62.07 156.58 51.82
N LEU A 421 -61.22 156.46 50.79
CA LEU A 421 -61.58 155.95 49.46
C LEU A 421 -61.66 154.41 49.40
N VAL A 422 -60.82 153.69 50.16
CA VAL A 422 -60.80 152.22 50.18
C VAL A 422 -62.04 151.64 50.87
N LYS A 423 -62.59 152.32 51.88
CA LYS A 423 -63.83 151.88 52.57
C LYS A 423 -65.05 151.89 51.65
N ASP A 424 -65.08 152.74 50.63
CA ASP A 424 -66.18 152.80 49.66
C ASP A 424 -65.99 151.77 48.53
N ALA A 425 -64.76 151.27 48.29
CA ALA A 425 -64.44 150.29 47.25
C ALA A 425 -64.54 148.83 47.73
N GLU A 426 -64.19 148.52 48.98
CA GLU A 426 -64.27 147.15 49.54
C GLU A 426 -65.71 146.58 49.57
N GLY A 427 -66.74 147.44 49.54
CA GLY A 427 -68.13 147.02 49.46
C GLY A 427 -68.54 146.41 48.12
N LEU A 428 -67.78 146.63 47.05
CA LEU A 428 -68.11 146.17 45.69
C LEU A 428 -67.40 144.86 45.30
N ASP A 429 -66.16 144.65 45.73
CA ASP A 429 -65.39 143.44 45.34
C ASP A 429 -65.78 142.17 46.11
N ALA A 430 -66.33 142.30 47.32
CA ALA A 430 -66.79 141.16 48.10
C ALA A 430 -67.99 140.43 47.44
N GLN A 431 -68.79 141.12 46.63
CA GLN A 431 -69.95 140.51 45.95
C GLN A 431 -69.54 139.66 44.73
N MET A 432 -68.49 140.04 44.00
CA MET A 432 -68.11 139.29 42.79
C MET A 432 -67.37 137.98 43.07
N ILE A 433 -66.71 137.85 44.21
CA ILE A 433 -65.95 136.63 44.57
C ILE A 433 -66.87 135.52 45.12
N GLU A 434 -68.03 135.89 45.68
CA GLU A 434 -69.01 134.91 46.18
C GLU A 434 -69.84 134.29 45.05
N GLU A 435 -70.14 135.03 43.98
CA GLU A 435 -70.81 134.49 42.78
C GLU A 435 -69.92 133.51 42.00
N ALA A 436 -68.61 133.75 41.88
CA ALA A 436 -67.72 132.87 41.11
C ALA A 436 -67.43 131.50 41.76
N LYS A 437 -67.60 131.37 43.08
CA LYS A 437 -67.37 130.09 43.81
C LYS A 437 -68.55 129.13 43.78
N THR A 438 -69.73 129.55 43.32
CA THR A 438 -70.92 128.70 43.26
C THR A 438 -71.12 128.01 41.90
N GLU A 439 -70.35 128.39 40.87
CA GLU A 439 -70.49 127.84 39.50
C GLU A 439 -69.50 126.72 39.12
N MET A 440 -68.46 126.44 39.91
CA MET A 440 -67.53 125.33 39.64
C MET A 440 -67.63 124.26 40.73
N GLY A 441 -68.42 123.21 40.45
CA GLY A 441 -68.66 122.08 41.33
C GLY A 441 -67.43 121.19 41.52
N ASP A 442 -67.24 120.76 42.77
CA ASP A 442 -66.24 119.81 43.24
C ASP A 442 -66.51 118.40 42.68
N GLU A 443 -65.68 117.90 41.76
CA GLU A 443 -65.53 116.46 41.52
C GLU A 443 -64.04 116.08 41.46
N ASP A 444 -63.61 115.39 42.51
CA ASP A 444 -62.26 114.88 42.76
C ASP A 444 -62.29 113.34 42.60
N PRO A 445 -61.63 112.72 41.60
CA PRO A 445 -61.52 111.27 41.51
C PRO A 445 -60.17 110.78 42.05
N GLY A 446 -60.23 110.07 43.19
CA GLY A 446 -59.09 109.45 43.87
C GLY A 446 -58.43 108.25 43.13
N PRO A 447 -57.32 107.71 43.67
CA PRO A 447 -56.37 106.87 42.95
C PRO A 447 -56.72 105.36 42.96
N LEU A 448 -56.50 104.66 41.84
CA LEU A 448 -56.73 103.22 41.67
C LEU A 448 -55.44 102.38 41.82
N ASP A 449 -55.59 101.18 42.40
CA ASP A 449 -54.61 100.29 43.04
C ASP A 449 -53.96 99.25 42.06
N PRO A 450 -52.67 98.88 42.16
CA PRO A 450 -51.91 98.18 41.11
C PRO A 450 -52.11 96.64 40.98
N LYS A 451 -53.22 96.06 41.44
CA LYS A 451 -53.37 94.59 41.50
C LYS A 451 -54.10 93.93 40.33
N ASP A 452 -54.57 94.69 39.34
CA ASP A 452 -55.35 94.16 38.21
C ASP A 452 -54.52 93.78 36.97
N ILE A 453 -53.20 93.65 37.10
CA ILE A 453 -52.32 93.28 35.99
C ILE A 453 -51.45 92.09 36.41
N VAL A 454 -51.85 90.86 36.06
CA VAL A 454 -51.00 89.75 35.56
C VAL A 454 -51.89 88.52 35.28
N MET A 455 -51.82 88.01 34.03
CA MET A 455 -52.46 86.77 33.56
C MET A 455 -51.63 85.51 33.89
N PRO A 456 -52.25 84.33 34.05
CA PRO A 456 -51.54 83.06 34.25
C PRO A 456 -51.08 82.41 32.93
N THR A 457 -49.81 81.96 32.88
CA THR A 457 -49.24 81.10 31.82
C THR A 457 -49.30 79.60 32.19
N PRO A 458 -49.24 78.68 31.21
CA PRO A 458 -49.65 77.28 31.37
C PRO A 458 -48.55 76.37 31.97
N GLU A 459 -48.96 75.43 32.82
CA GLU A 459 -48.11 74.38 33.39
C GLU A 459 -47.72 73.32 32.32
N TYR A 460 -46.42 73.03 32.27
CA TYR A 460 -45.81 71.99 31.43
C TYR A 460 -45.78 70.66 32.21
N THR A 461 -46.53 69.66 31.74
CA THR A 461 -46.44 68.28 32.22
C THR A 461 -45.31 67.55 31.48
N GLY A 462 -44.24 67.21 32.20
CA GLY A 462 -43.16 66.35 31.69
C GLY A 462 -43.63 64.90 31.46
N PRO A 463 -42.87 64.08 30.71
CA PRO A 463 -43.28 62.73 30.36
C PRO A 463 -43.06 61.76 31.53
N ASP A 464 -44.04 60.89 31.74
CA ASP A 464 -44.04 59.80 32.71
C ASP A 464 -42.90 58.81 32.48
N GLU A 465 -42.34 58.34 33.60
CA GLU A 465 -41.38 57.25 33.71
C GLU A 465 -41.94 55.96 33.08
N GLY A 466 -41.29 55.48 32.03
CA GLY A 466 -41.72 54.28 31.30
C GLY A 466 -40.66 53.83 30.30
N SER A 467 -39.51 53.44 30.83
CA SER A 467 -38.36 52.88 30.13
C SER A 467 -38.67 51.53 29.45
N ASP A 468 -38.58 51.47 28.13
CA ASP A 468 -38.26 50.23 27.40
C ASP A 468 -37.00 50.48 26.57
N TYR A 469 -35.84 50.19 27.18
CA TYR A 469 -34.61 49.97 26.45
C TYR A 469 -34.52 48.47 26.16
N GLU A 470 -34.96 48.07 24.96
CA GLU A 470 -34.64 46.76 24.41
C GLU A 470 -33.17 46.75 23.97
N GLN A 471 -32.35 46.01 24.72
CA GLN A 471 -31.08 45.47 24.24
C GLN A 471 -31.38 44.29 23.33
N GLU A 472 -31.27 44.49 22.02
CA GLU A 472 -30.99 43.37 21.10
C GLU A 472 -29.56 43.51 20.56
N GLY A 473 -28.78 42.48 20.85
CA GLY A 473 -27.39 42.39 20.46
C GLY A 473 -27.19 42.22 18.96
N ARG A 474 -26.08 42.79 18.50
CA ARG A 474 -25.11 42.18 17.59
C ARG A 474 -23.74 42.82 17.83
#